data_AF-A0A1I4JRV3-F1
#
_entry.id   AF-A0A1I4JRV3-F1
#
_cell.length_a   1.000
_cell.length_b   1.000
_cell.length_c   1.000
_cell.angle_alpha   90.00
_cell.angle_beta   90.00
_cell.angle_gamma   90.00
#
_symmetry.space_group_name_H-M   'P 1'
#
loop_
_entity.id
_entity.type
_entity.pdbx_description
1 polymer ?
#
loop_
_entity_poly.entity_id
_entity_poly.type
_entity_poly.pdbx_seq_one_letter_code
_entity_poly.pdbx_strand_id
1 'polypeptide(L)'
;MTRTILYGLGAYFICNGAIMWTAPLPWYNSVPGVAATGGFNAHFIRDVAIAFAVSGAGLVVAARTDNRPLALFAAGFPVLHAAFHLWIWGLHRGAALDLVAFVNLVGIQLPAWLALIAAGRLGNTEARA
;
A
#
# COMPACT_ATOMS: atom_id res chain seq x y z
N MET A 1 -11.26 -3.51 -16.26
CA MET A 1 -9.92 -3.06 -15.85
C MET A 1 -9.85 -2.69 -14.36
N THR A 2 -10.72 -1.81 -13.85
CA THR A 2 -10.71 -1.37 -12.44
C THR A 2 -10.70 -2.52 -11.42
N ARG A 3 -11.60 -3.50 -11.56
CA ARG A 3 -11.67 -4.67 -10.66
C ARG A 3 -10.38 -5.49 -10.66
N THR A 4 -9.80 -5.71 -11.84
CA THR A 4 -8.50 -6.41 -11.98
C THR A 4 -7.38 -5.68 -11.24
N ILE A 5 -7.34 -4.35 -11.32
CA ILE A 5 -6.38 -3.53 -10.58
C ILE A 5 -6.60 -3.69 -9.07
N LEU A 6 -7.84 -3.59 -8.59
CA LEU A 6 -8.17 -3.75 -7.18
C LEU A 6 -7.83 -5.15 -6.65
N TYR A 7 -8.08 -6.21 -7.42
CA TYR A 7 -7.67 -7.56 -7.05
C TYR A 7 -6.15 -7.71 -6.99
N GLY A 8 -5.44 -7.20 -7.99
CA GLY A 8 -3.98 -7.26 -8.04
C GLY A 8 -3.33 -6.51 -6.88
N LEU A 9 -3.78 -5.29 -6.59
CA LEU A 9 -3.28 -4.48 -5.48
C LEU A 9 -3.70 -5.04 -4.12
N GLY A 10 -4.93 -5.57 -4.02
CA GLY A 10 -5.39 -6.26 -2.83
C GLY A 10 -4.52 -7.47 -2.49
N ALA A 11 -4.22 -8.31 -3.48
CA ALA A 11 -3.31 -9.43 -3.34
C ALA A 11 -1.90 -8.98 -2.97
N TYR A 12 -1.37 -7.93 -3.63
CA TYR A 12 -0.06 -7.35 -3.30
C TYR A 12 0.04 -6.92 -1.83
N PHE A 13 -0.95 -6.19 -1.31
CA PHE A 13 -0.96 -5.75 0.09
C PHE A 13 -1.09 -6.92 1.07
N ILE A 14 -1.93 -7.92 0.76
CA ILE A 14 -2.04 -9.13 1.58
C ILE A 14 -0.72 -9.90 1.61
N CYS A 15 -0.07 -10.09 0.46
CA CYS A 15 1.22 -10.78 0.38
C CYS A 15 2.32 -10.03 1.15
N ASN A 16 2.40 -8.71 0.99
CA ASN A 16 3.37 -7.90 1.76
C ASN A 16 3.09 -8.02 3.27
N GLY A 17 1.84 -7.90 3.69
CA GLY A 17 1.45 -8.10 5.09
C GLY A 17 1.80 -9.50 5.61
N ALA A 18 1.56 -10.55 4.83
CA ALA A 18 1.89 -11.92 5.20
C ALA A 18 3.41 -12.11 5.39
N ILE A 19 4.23 -11.54 4.51
CA ILE A 19 5.69 -11.57 4.62
C ILE A 19 6.16 -10.82 5.87
N MET A 20 5.64 -9.61 6.10
CA MET A 20 5.96 -8.80 7.29
C MET A 20 5.56 -9.53 8.59
N TRP A 21 4.44 -10.24 8.60
CA TRP A 21 3.97 -10.98 9.76
C TRP A 21 4.82 -12.21 10.10
N THR A 22 5.12 -13.01 9.07
CA THR A 22 5.79 -14.31 9.21
C THR A 22 7.31 -14.19 9.29
N ALA A 23 7.90 -13.20 8.62
CA ALA A 23 9.33 -13.00 8.51
C ALA A 23 9.72 -11.51 8.68
N PRO A 24 9.43 -10.88 9.85
CA PRO A 24 9.64 -9.44 10.03
C PRO A 24 11.10 -9.00 9.93
N LEU A 25 12.05 -9.80 10.47
CA LEU A 25 13.47 -9.46 10.42
C LEU A 25 14.06 -9.60 9.01
N PRO A 26 13.82 -10.71 8.27
CA PRO A 26 14.17 -10.77 6.85
C PRO A 26 13.58 -9.63 6.02
N TRP A 27 12.30 -9.30 6.23
CA TRP A 27 11.66 -8.17 5.54
C TRP A 27 12.39 -6.86 5.84
N TYR A 28 12.62 -6.55 7.12
CA TYR A 28 13.32 -5.33 7.57
C TYR A 28 14.71 -5.18 6.94
N ASN A 29 15.47 -6.27 6.85
CA ASN A 29 16.81 -6.26 6.26
C ASN A 29 16.79 -6.17 4.73
N SER A 30 15.70 -6.61 4.09
CA SER A 30 15.61 -6.72 2.63
C SER A 30 15.09 -5.47 1.93
N VAL A 31 14.34 -4.61 2.62
CA VAL A 31 13.68 -3.45 2.02
C VAL A 31 14.57 -2.21 2.14
N PRO A 32 15.11 -1.67 1.02
CA PRO A 32 15.97 -0.49 1.06
C PRO A 32 15.28 0.71 1.71
N GLY A 33 15.97 1.33 2.67
CA GLY A 33 15.51 2.52 3.38
C GLY A 33 14.79 2.27 4.70
N VAL A 34 14.28 1.05 4.95
CA VAL A 34 13.57 0.75 6.22
C VAL A 34 14.49 0.89 7.43
N ALA A 35 15.71 0.33 7.36
CA ALA A 35 16.65 0.45 8.47
C ALA A 35 17.11 1.90 8.74
N ALA A 36 16.99 2.79 7.74
CA ALA A 36 17.31 4.20 7.90
C ALA A 36 16.21 4.98 8.65
N THR A 37 15.00 4.42 8.83
CA THR A 37 13.91 5.07 9.57
C THR A 37 13.88 4.71 11.06
N GLY A 38 14.72 3.77 11.51
CA GLY A 38 14.80 3.35 12.92
C GLY A 38 15.25 1.90 13.10
N GLY A 39 15.54 1.52 14.34
CA GLY A 39 15.93 0.15 14.70
C GLY A 39 14.82 -0.88 14.51
N PHE A 40 15.19 -2.15 14.42
CA PHE A 40 14.24 -3.25 14.25
C PHE A 40 13.24 -3.32 15.42
N ASN A 41 11.95 -3.33 15.10
CA ASN A 41 10.87 -3.56 16.04
C ASN A 41 9.84 -4.53 15.44
N ALA A 42 9.84 -5.78 15.92
CA ALA A 42 8.96 -6.83 15.40
C ALA A 42 7.47 -6.56 15.63
N HIS A 43 7.12 -5.86 16.72
CA HIS A 43 5.73 -5.53 17.03
C HIS A 43 5.22 -4.49 16.01
N PHE A 44 5.97 -3.40 15.83
CA PHE A 44 5.63 -2.35 14.88
C PHE A 44 5.49 -2.86 13.44
N ILE A 45 6.41 -3.72 12.98
CA ILE A 45 6.31 -4.33 11.65
C ILE A 45 5.02 -5.15 11.51
N ARG A 46 4.60 -5.86 12.56
CA ARG A 46 3.36 -6.65 12.54
C ARG A 46 2.10 -5.80 12.59
N ASP A 47 2.12 -4.63 13.23
CA ASP A 47 1.01 -3.68 13.17
C ASP A 47 0.81 -3.17 11.74
N VAL A 48 1.91 -2.80 11.08
CA VAL A 48 1.89 -2.39 9.66
C VAL A 48 1.43 -3.54 8.77
N ALA A 49 1.83 -4.78 9.08
CA ALA A 49 1.38 -5.97 8.37
C ALA A 49 -0.14 -6.15 8.43
N ILE A 50 -0.74 -6.00 9.62
CA ILE A 50 -2.20 -6.09 9.81
C ILE A 50 -2.90 -4.99 9.02
N ALA A 51 -2.38 -3.76 9.06
CA ALA A 51 -2.96 -2.64 8.32
C ALA A 51 -2.99 -2.90 6.79
N PHE A 52 -1.89 -3.38 6.21
CA PHE A 52 -1.86 -3.78 4.80
C PHE A 52 -2.79 -4.96 4.50
N ALA A 53 -2.85 -5.97 5.38
CA ALA A 53 -3.73 -7.12 5.18
C ALA A 53 -5.22 -6.72 5.19
N VAL A 54 -5.63 -5.86 6.14
CA VAL A 54 -7.02 -5.35 6.23
C VAL A 54 -7.36 -4.51 5.00
N SER A 55 -6.48 -3.59 4.60
CA SER A 55 -6.65 -2.81 3.37
C SER A 55 -6.75 -3.70 2.14
N GLY A 56 -5.86 -4.67 1.98
CA GLY A 56 -5.86 -5.57 0.84
C GLY A 56 -7.13 -6.43 0.77
N ALA A 57 -7.56 -7.00 1.90
CA ALA A 57 -8.82 -7.74 2.00
C ALA A 57 -10.03 -6.86 1.65
N GLY A 58 -10.05 -5.62 2.16
CA GLY A 58 -11.09 -4.64 1.83
C GLY A 58 -11.17 -4.34 0.34
N LEU A 59 -10.04 -4.18 -0.36
CA LEU A 59 -10.01 -3.97 -1.82
C LEU A 59 -10.54 -5.19 -2.58
N VAL A 60 -10.16 -6.41 -2.18
CA VAL A 60 -10.65 -7.65 -2.81
C VAL A 60 -12.16 -7.79 -2.62
N VAL A 61 -12.66 -7.57 -1.41
CA VAL A 61 -14.11 -7.65 -1.12
C VAL A 61 -14.86 -6.58 -1.89
N ALA A 62 -14.39 -5.33 -1.90
CA ALA A 62 -15.00 -4.25 -2.66
C ALA A 62 -15.05 -4.54 -4.16
N ALA A 63 -13.95 -5.06 -4.73
CA ALA A 63 -13.90 -5.43 -6.14
C ALA A 63 -14.89 -6.56 -6.49
N ARG A 64 -15.13 -7.49 -5.55
CA ARG A 64 -16.12 -8.58 -5.71
C ARG A 64 -17.56 -8.09 -5.61
N THR A 65 -17.84 -7.16 -4.70
CA THR A 65 -19.20 -6.67 -4.41
C THR A 65 -19.57 -5.38 -5.14
N ASP A 66 -18.66 -4.83 -5.95
CA ASP A 66 -18.78 -3.51 -6.59
C ASP A 66 -19.01 -2.35 -5.60
N ASN A 67 -18.51 -2.50 -4.37
CA ASN A 67 -18.76 -1.53 -3.31
C ASN A 67 -17.71 -0.42 -3.33
N ARG A 68 -17.99 0.67 -4.05
CA ARG A 68 -17.08 1.84 -4.16
C ARG A 68 -16.73 2.48 -2.81
N PRO A 69 -17.68 2.76 -1.89
CA PRO A 69 -17.34 3.27 -0.56
C PRO A 69 -16.34 2.39 0.20
N LEU A 70 -16.53 1.06 0.15
CA LEU A 70 -15.60 0.11 0.76
C LEU A 70 -14.22 0.16 0.09
N ALA A 71 -14.16 0.25 -1.24
CA ALA A 71 -12.89 0.37 -1.96
C ALA A 71 -12.11 1.62 -1.55
N LEU A 72 -12.80 2.76 -1.42
CA LEU A 72 -12.19 4.02 -0.98
C LEU A 72 -11.69 3.95 0.45
N PHE A 73 -12.48 3.37 1.36
CA PHE A 73 -12.07 3.17 2.75
C PHE A 73 -10.85 2.23 2.84
N ALA A 74 -10.89 1.10 2.12
CA ALA A 74 -9.81 0.12 2.08
C ALA A 74 -8.50 0.69 1.52
N ALA A 75 -8.57 1.63 0.57
CA ALA A 75 -7.41 2.34 0.05
C ALA A 75 -6.79 3.36 1.04
N GLY A 76 -7.49 3.66 2.15
CA GLY A 76 -7.10 4.71 3.10
C GLY A 76 -5.71 4.54 3.70
N PHE A 77 -5.39 3.39 4.29
CA PHE A 77 -4.07 3.17 4.90
C PHE A 77 -2.92 3.26 3.88
N PRO A 78 -2.93 2.55 2.73
CA PRO A 78 -1.88 2.69 1.72
C PRO A 78 -1.68 4.13 1.25
N VAL A 79 -2.76 4.89 1.05
CA VAL A 79 -2.70 6.30 0.60
C VAL A 79 -2.10 7.21 1.67
N LEU A 80 -2.56 7.11 2.91
CA LEU A 80 -2.02 7.91 4.01
C LEU A 80 -0.57 7.56 4.28
N HIS A 81 -0.21 6.28 4.20
CA HIS A 81 1.16 5.82 4.31
C HIS A 81 2.04 6.38 3.18
N ALA A 82 1.57 6.33 1.93
CA ALA A 82 2.26 6.91 0.79
C ALA A 82 2.47 8.43 0.93
N ALA A 83 1.45 9.17 1.40
CA ALA A 83 1.57 10.59 1.70
C ALA A 83 2.61 10.86 2.80
N PHE A 84 2.66 10.03 3.84
CA PHE A 84 3.67 10.14 4.89
C PHE A 84 5.10 9.96 4.35
N HIS A 85 5.31 9.05 3.40
CA HIS A 85 6.62 8.89 2.75
C HIS A 85 7.01 10.09 1.89
N LEU A 86 6.05 10.77 1.24
CA LEU A 86 6.34 12.04 0.55
C LEU A 86 6.79 13.13 1.53
N TRP A 87 6.15 13.20 2.70
CA TRP A 87 6.54 14.13 3.76
C TRP A 87 7.95 13.83 4.30
N ILE A 88 8.29 12.56 4.55
CA ILE A 88 9.64 12.15 4.94
C ILE A 88 10.64 12.56 3.85
N TRP A 89 10.31 12.29 2.59
CA TRP A 89 11.21 12.57 1.47
C TRP A 89 11.48 14.06 1.30
N GLY A 90 10.43 14.89 1.37
CA GLY A 90 10.54 16.34 1.19
C GLY A 90 11.15 17.07 2.38
N LEU A 91 10.85 16.64 3.62
CA LEU A 91 11.19 17.43 4.82
C LEU A 91 12.24 16.79 5.73
N HIS A 92 12.48 15.48 5.65
CA HIS A 92 13.42 14.79 6.54
C HIS A 92 14.63 14.19 5.81
N ARG A 93 14.46 13.69 4.59
CA ARG A 93 15.52 12.99 3.83
C ARG A 93 16.21 13.86 2.78
N GLY A 94 15.66 15.04 2.46
CA GLY A 94 16.27 15.96 1.49
C GLY A 94 16.10 15.56 0.02
N ALA A 95 14.96 14.97 -0.34
CA ALA A 95 14.52 14.73 -1.73
C ALA A 95 15.51 14.00 -2.66
N ALA A 96 16.47 13.24 -2.12
CA ALA A 96 17.46 12.52 -2.92
C ALA A 96 16.81 11.52 -3.90
N LEU A 97 17.32 11.49 -5.15
CA LEU A 97 16.94 10.56 -6.21
C LEU A 97 17.90 9.34 -6.21
N ASP A 98 17.60 8.35 -5.38
CA ASP A 98 18.43 7.14 -5.22
C ASP A 98 17.58 5.86 -5.21
N LEU A 99 18.20 4.72 -4.87
CA LEU A 99 17.52 3.43 -4.76
C LEU A 99 16.34 3.44 -3.78
N VAL A 100 16.46 4.15 -2.65
CA VAL A 100 15.37 4.25 -1.66
C VAL A 100 14.21 5.04 -2.25
N ALA A 101 14.47 6.12 -2.98
CA ALA A 101 13.43 6.87 -3.68
C ALA A 101 12.71 6.00 -4.73
N PHE A 102 13.46 5.20 -5.49
CA PHE A 102 12.90 4.27 -6.47
C PHE A 102 12.03 3.19 -5.81
N VAL A 103 12.52 2.55 -4.73
CA VAL A 103 11.75 1.56 -3.96
C VAL A 103 10.49 2.17 -3.35
N ASN A 104 10.56 3.40 -2.84
CA ASN A 104 9.39 4.13 -2.36
C ASN A 104 8.39 4.39 -3.50
N LEU A 105 8.86 4.85 -4.65
CA LEU A 105 8.00 5.12 -5.80
C LEU A 105 7.25 3.87 -6.26
N VAL A 106 7.96 2.76 -6.44
CA VAL A 106 7.40 1.51 -6.99
C VAL A 106 6.66 0.70 -5.94
N GLY A 107 7.20 0.57 -4.73
CA GLY A 107 6.66 -0.29 -3.67
C GLY A 107 5.58 0.35 -2.81
N ILE A 108 5.52 1.69 -2.78
CA ILE A 108 4.63 2.44 -1.89
C ILE A 108 3.73 3.40 -2.68
N GLN A 109 4.31 4.34 -3.43
CA GLN A 109 3.53 5.41 -4.08
C GLN A 109 2.62 4.85 -5.17
N LEU A 110 3.21 4.17 -6.16
CA LEU A 110 2.49 3.64 -7.31
C LEU A 110 1.30 2.75 -6.91
N PRO A 111 1.45 1.70 -6.06
CA PRO A 111 0.33 0.85 -5.68
C PRO A 111 -0.74 1.60 -4.87
N ALA A 112 -0.37 2.55 -4.00
CA ALA A 112 -1.32 3.31 -3.22
C ALA A 112 -2.19 4.24 -4.10
N TRP A 113 -1.55 5.02 -4.99
CA TRP A 113 -2.28 5.93 -5.87
C TRP A 113 -3.11 5.20 -6.92
N LEU A 114 -2.62 4.07 -7.44
CA LEU A 114 -3.41 3.21 -8.33
C LEU A 114 -4.62 2.61 -7.62
N ALA A 115 -4.49 2.21 -6.35
CA ALA A 115 -5.61 1.71 -5.56
C ALA A 115 -6.69 2.79 -5.39
N LEU A 116 -6.29 4.02 -5.08
CA LEU A 116 -7.22 5.15 -4.94
C LEU A 116 -7.93 5.48 -6.26
N ILE A 117 -7.19 5.56 -7.37
CA ILE A 117 -7.75 5.84 -8.70
C ILE A 117 -8.72 4.73 -9.11
N ALA A 118 -8.36 3.46 -8.91
CA ALA A 118 -9.22 2.33 -9.22
C ALA A 118 -10.47 2.34 -8.33
N ALA A 119 -10.32 2.54 -7.01
CA ALA A 119 -11.45 2.64 -6.09
C ALA A 119 -12.42 3.76 -6.50
N GLY A 120 -11.91 4.94 -6.87
CA GLY A 120 -12.73 6.06 -7.34
C GLY A 120 -13.49 5.80 -8.65
N ARG A 121 -13.06 4.80 -9.43
CA ARG A 121 -13.69 4.40 -10.71
C ARG A 121 -14.56 3.14 -10.60
N LEU A 122 -14.63 2.50 -9.44
CA LEU A 122 -15.45 1.31 -9.22
C LEU A 122 -16.95 1.66 -9.38
N GLY A 123 -17.75 0.82 -10.02
CA GLY A 123 -19.17 1.09 -10.33
C GLY A 123 -19.45 2.14 -11.42
N ASN A 124 -18.50 2.99 -11.80
CA ASN A 124 -18.74 4.07 -12.79
C ASN A 124 -18.75 3.58 -14.25
N THR A 125 -18.53 2.29 -14.51
CA THR A 125 -18.38 1.75 -15.88
C THR A 125 -19.72 1.38 -16.50
N GLU A 126 -20.76 1.10 -15.69
CA GLU A 126 -22.11 0.79 -16.20
C GLU A 126 -22.91 2.06 -16.53
N ALA A 127 -22.55 3.22 -15.97
CA ALA A 127 -23.22 4.50 -16.24
C ALA A 127 -22.77 5.19 -17.55
N ARG A 128 -21.91 4.55 -18.36
CA ARG A 128 -21.33 5.12 -19.59
C ARG A 128 -21.53 4.25 -20.85
N ALA A 129 -22.34 3.20 -20.77
CA ALA A 129 -22.81 2.40 -21.90
C ALA A 129 -24.28 2.72 -22.17
#